data_AF-A0A1H7S106-F1
#
_entry.id   AF-A0A1H7S106-F1
#
_cell.length_a   1.000
_cell.length_b   1.000
_cell.length_c   1.000
_cell.angle_alpha   90.00
_cell.angle_beta   90.00
_cell.angle_gamma   90.00
#
_symmetry.space_group_name_H-M   'P 1'
#
loop_
_entity.id
_entity.type
_entity.pdbx_description
1 polymer ?
#
loop_
_entity_poly.entity_id
_entity_poly.type
_entity_poly.pdbx_seq_one_letter_code
_entity_poly.pdbx_strand_id
1 'polypeptide(L)'
;MVILGALFVGFGGTVGYAQEALLSAKKDYITCWKQPCVLVAGSEWSEKNPNGIGISVRMGTQSGVTDDQIKTVLTRDFKKVGMTNIKFFFEQSDAPAAGISFHVRGGTTELFLIDNVREQVATIAKRAANTNPLFQ
;
A
#
# COMPACT_ATOMS: atom_id res chain seq x y z
N MET A 1 -41.01 -53.73 11.57
CA MET A 1 -41.42 -52.51 12.29
C MET A 1 -40.19 -51.90 12.94
N VAL A 2 -39.58 -50.90 12.32
CA VAL A 2 -38.98 -49.68 12.90
C VAL A 2 -38.71 -48.78 11.69
N ILE A 3 -39.47 -47.70 11.62
CA ILE A 3 -39.29 -46.58 10.70
C ILE A 3 -38.20 -45.71 11.32
N LEU A 4 -37.13 -45.39 10.59
CA LEU A 4 -36.30 -44.24 10.91
C LEU A 4 -35.89 -43.54 9.61
N GLY A 5 -36.74 -42.60 9.20
CA GLY A 5 -36.38 -41.59 8.22
C GLY A 5 -35.53 -40.52 8.91
N ALA A 6 -34.33 -40.28 8.38
CA ALA A 6 -33.54 -39.11 8.70
C ALA A 6 -33.52 -38.19 7.47
N LEU A 7 -34.46 -37.26 7.45
CA LEU A 7 -34.39 -36.04 6.65
C LEU A 7 -33.23 -35.20 7.20
N PHE A 8 -32.07 -35.25 6.54
CA PHE A 8 -31.04 -34.23 6.73
C PHE A 8 -31.36 -33.04 5.83
N VAL A 9 -32.10 -32.09 6.40
CA VAL A 9 -32.12 -30.70 5.93
C VAL A 9 -30.90 -30.03 6.55
N GLY A 10 -29.89 -29.73 5.73
CA GLY A 10 -28.64 -29.10 6.18
C GLY A 10 -28.23 -27.96 5.25
N PHE A 11 -28.85 -26.80 5.48
CA PHE A 11 -28.42 -25.43 5.16
C PHE A 11 -27.57 -25.19 3.89
N GLY A 12 -28.24 -24.68 2.86
CA GLY A 12 -27.64 -23.67 2.00
C GLY A 12 -27.39 -22.38 2.81
N GLY A 13 -26.22 -21.78 2.63
CA GLY A 13 -25.84 -20.55 3.35
C GLY A 13 -24.41 -20.16 3.07
N THR A 14 -24.24 -19.30 2.07
CA THR A 14 -23.02 -18.61 1.66
C THR A 14 -22.36 -17.84 2.81
N VAL A 15 -21.11 -18.15 3.16
CA VAL A 15 -20.15 -17.15 3.65
C VAL A 15 -18.72 -17.57 3.31
N GLY A 16 -18.42 -17.58 2.02
CA GLY A 16 -17.03 -17.52 1.56
C GLY A 16 -16.56 -16.07 1.66
N TYR A 17 -16.19 -15.60 2.86
CA TYR A 17 -15.29 -14.45 2.95
C TYR A 17 -13.95 -14.92 2.40
N ALA A 18 -13.73 -14.70 1.11
CA ALA A 18 -12.41 -14.88 0.52
C ALA A 18 -11.46 -13.97 1.29
N GLN A 19 -10.57 -14.55 2.11
CA GLN A 19 -9.43 -13.84 2.63
C GLN A 19 -8.60 -13.45 1.42
N GLU A 20 -8.65 -12.17 1.03
CA GLU A 20 -7.84 -11.66 -0.09
C GLU A 20 -6.38 -12.06 0.17
N ALA A 21 -5.79 -12.78 -0.78
CA ALA A 21 -4.38 -13.14 -0.70
C ALA A 21 -3.55 -11.86 -0.64
N LEU A 22 -2.64 -11.78 0.32
CA LEU A 22 -1.77 -10.62 0.46
C LEU A 22 -0.91 -10.45 -0.80
N LEU A 23 -0.72 -9.19 -1.21
CA LEU A 23 0.22 -8.83 -2.27
C LEU A 23 1.64 -8.90 -1.72
N SER A 24 2.50 -9.70 -2.36
CA SER A 24 3.91 -9.79 -1.96
C SER A 24 4.68 -8.50 -2.25
N ALA A 25 5.39 -7.97 -1.26
CA ALA A 25 6.28 -6.80 -1.31
C ALA A 25 7.74 -7.17 -1.61
N LYS A 26 8.12 -8.45 -1.58
CA LYS A 26 9.51 -8.92 -1.74
C LYS A 26 10.25 -8.35 -2.96
N LYS A 27 9.55 -8.14 -4.08
CA LYS A 27 10.14 -7.62 -5.33
C LYS A 27 10.28 -6.09 -5.36
N ASP A 28 9.68 -5.40 -4.40
CA ASP A 28 9.68 -3.95 -4.30
C ASP A 28 10.80 -3.46 -3.35
N TYR A 29 11.50 -4.38 -2.68
CA TYR A 29 12.67 -4.04 -1.88
C TYR A 29 13.82 -3.59 -2.76
N ILE A 30 14.41 -2.46 -2.37
CA ILE A 30 15.59 -1.91 -3.03
C ILE A 30 16.72 -1.72 -2.02
N THR A 31 17.94 -1.68 -2.54
CA THR A 31 19.16 -1.43 -1.77
C THR A 31 20.01 -0.43 -2.51
N CYS A 32 20.71 0.43 -1.79
CA CYS A 32 21.68 1.36 -2.36
C CYS A 32 22.80 1.62 -1.35
N TRP A 33 23.87 2.27 -1.81
CA TRP A 33 25.04 2.55 -1.00
C TRP A 33 24.79 3.54 0.15
N LYS A 34 23.86 4.49 -0.02
CA LYS A 34 23.54 5.52 0.97
C LYS A 34 22.03 5.64 1.16
N GLN A 35 21.55 5.23 2.33
CA GLN A 35 20.12 5.29 2.69
C GLN A 35 19.68 6.71 3.11
N PRO A 36 18.38 7.05 2.99
CA PRO A 36 17.28 6.23 2.47
C PRO A 36 17.22 6.24 0.94
N CYS A 37 17.23 5.05 0.34
CA CYS A 37 17.22 4.84 -1.12
C CYS A 37 15.83 5.08 -1.71
N VAL A 38 14.81 4.69 -0.94
CA VAL A 38 13.41 4.70 -1.36
C VAL A 38 12.94 6.10 -1.74
N LEU A 39 13.42 7.15 -1.04
CA LEU A 39 12.99 8.53 -1.33
C LEU A 39 13.39 8.97 -2.74
N VAL A 40 14.64 8.71 -3.13
CA VAL A 40 15.14 9.04 -4.48
C VAL A 40 14.41 8.21 -5.52
N ALA A 41 14.31 6.90 -5.32
CA ALA A 41 13.64 5.99 -6.26
C ALA A 41 12.15 6.35 -6.47
N GLY A 42 11.45 6.69 -5.39
CA GLY A 42 10.06 7.13 -5.42
C GLY A 42 9.88 8.42 -6.22
N SER A 43 10.73 9.42 -5.96
CA SER A 43 10.70 10.69 -6.68
C SER A 43 11.00 10.52 -8.17
N GLU A 44 12.11 9.86 -8.52
CA GLU A 44 12.49 9.63 -9.92
C GLU A 44 11.43 8.86 -10.71
N TRP A 45 10.82 7.85 -10.08
CA TRP A 45 9.74 7.12 -10.72
C TRP A 45 8.50 7.98 -10.92
N SER A 46 8.10 8.74 -9.89
CA SER A 46 6.91 9.60 -9.95
C SER A 46 7.06 10.79 -10.91
N GLU A 47 8.27 11.28 -11.14
CA GLU A 47 8.57 12.30 -12.14
C GLU A 47 8.30 11.76 -13.56
N LYS A 48 8.71 10.53 -13.82
CA LYS A 48 8.47 9.81 -15.10
C LYS A 48 7.02 9.32 -15.22
N ASN A 49 6.26 9.30 -14.13
CA ASN A 49 4.87 8.84 -14.04
C ASN A 49 4.00 9.92 -13.38
N PRO A 50 3.75 11.05 -14.06
CA PRO A 50 3.20 12.26 -13.42
C PRO A 50 1.77 12.10 -12.88
N ASN A 51 1.03 11.10 -13.39
CA ASN A 51 -0.32 10.75 -12.93
C ASN A 51 -0.32 9.53 -11.99
N GLY A 52 0.85 9.12 -11.50
CA GLY A 52 1.02 8.01 -10.58
C GLY A 52 1.57 8.44 -9.22
N ILE A 53 1.58 7.50 -8.29
CA ILE A 53 2.10 7.71 -6.93
C ILE A 53 3.23 6.72 -6.65
N GLY A 54 4.42 7.24 -6.39
CA GLY A 54 5.48 6.45 -5.76
C GLY A 54 5.22 6.38 -4.26
N ILE A 55 5.36 5.20 -3.66
CA ILE A 55 5.13 4.97 -2.23
C ILE A 55 6.41 4.40 -1.65
N SER A 56 7.11 5.20 -0.88
CA SER A 56 8.33 4.81 -0.19
C SER A 56 7.98 4.29 1.18
N VAL A 57 8.40 3.08 1.50
CA VAL A 57 8.17 2.42 2.78
C VAL A 57 9.50 2.05 3.40
N ARG A 58 9.80 2.67 4.54
CA ARG A 58 10.93 2.34 5.40
C ARG A 58 10.41 1.42 6.49
N MET A 59 10.66 0.13 6.37
CA MET A 59 10.22 -0.84 7.37
C MET A 59 11.02 -0.67 8.66
N GLY A 60 10.32 -0.56 9.78
CA GLY A 60 10.94 -0.50 11.09
C GLY A 60 11.41 -1.88 11.58
N THR A 61 12.29 -1.90 12.57
CA THR A 61 12.79 -3.13 13.21
C THR A 61 11.75 -3.81 14.10
N GLN A 62 10.71 -3.08 14.54
CA GLN A 62 9.64 -3.55 15.43
C GLN A 62 8.25 -3.25 14.86
N SER A 63 8.11 -3.30 13.54
CA SER A 63 6.82 -2.98 12.90
C SER A 63 5.75 -4.00 13.29
N GLY A 64 4.65 -3.52 13.88
CA GLY A 64 3.47 -4.33 14.19
C GLY A 64 2.67 -4.76 12.95
N VAL A 65 3.05 -4.28 11.77
CA VAL A 65 2.47 -4.64 10.47
C VAL A 65 3.56 -5.10 9.50
N THR A 66 3.23 -6.06 8.66
CA THR A 66 4.12 -6.58 7.61
C THR A 66 4.11 -5.68 6.37
N ASP A 67 5.18 -5.76 5.59
CA ASP A 67 5.32 -5.14 4.27
C ASP A 67 4.18 -5.55 3.32
N ASP A 68 3.85 -6.84 3.26
CA ASP A 68 2.75 -7.39 2.47
C ASP A 68 1.39 -6.80 2.89
N GLN A 69 1.16 -6.61 4.19
CA GLN A 69 -0.04 -5.94 4.70
C GLN A 69 -0.10 -4.47 4.31
N ILE A 70 1.00 -3.73 4.44
CA ILE A 70 1.08 -2.32 4.02
C ILE A 70 0.75 -2.20 2.53
N LYS A 71 1.43 -2.99 1.68
CA LYS A 71 1.21 -3.00 0.24
C LYS A 71 -0.24 -3.30 -0.11
N THR A 72 -0.80 -4.35 0.49
CA THR A 72 -2.18 -4.78 0.22
C THR A 72 -3.19 -3.70 0.63
N VAL A 73 -3.08 -3.17 1.86
CA VAL A 73 -4.03 -2.19 2.40
C VAL A 73 -3.97 -0.88 1.62
N LEU A 74 -2.77 -0.34 1.38
CA LEU A 74 -2.62 0.92 0.65
C LEU A 74 -3.03 0.76 -0.82
N THR A 75 -2.70 -0.36 -1.47
CA THR A 75 -3.18 -0.64 -2.84
C THR A 75 -4.69 -0.62 -2.91
N ARG A 76 -5.35 -1.30 -1.97
CA ARG A 76 -6.80 -1.35 -1.89
C ARG A 76 -7.39 0.04 -1.64
N ASP A 77 -6.81 0.81 -0.72
CA ASP A 77 -7.33 2.12 -0.34
C ASP A 77 -7.15 3.15 -1.46
N PHE A 78 -6.01 3.16 -2.18
CA PHE A 78 -5.85 3.98 -3.39
C PHE A 78 -6.81 3.56 -4.51
N LYS A 79 -7.00 2.25 -4.71
CA LYS A 79 -7.95 1.74 -5.72
C LYS A 79 -9.38 2.20 -5.44
N LYS A 80 -9.82 2.26 -4.17
CA LYS A 80 -11.15 2.77 -3.78
C LYS A 80 -11.39 4.22 -4.18
N VAL A 81 -10.34 5.04 -4.24
CA VAL A 81 -10.40 6.44 -4.68
C VAL A 81 -10.02 6.61 -6.17
N GLY A 82 -10.03 5.52 -6.94
CA GLY A 82 -9.78 5.54 -8.38
C GLY A 82 -8.31 5.60 -8.79
N MET A 83 -7.37 5.45 -7.85
CA MET A 83 -5.95 5.51 -8.13
C MET A 83 -5.34 4.10 -8.20
N THR A 84 -4.91 3.69 -9.40
CA THR A 84 -4.33 2.37 -9.64
C THR A 84 -2.88 2.42 -10.12
N ASN A 85 -2.41 3.57 -10.62
CA ASN A 85 -1.02 3.74 -11.04
C ASN A 85 -0.14 4.08 -9.83
N ILE A 86 0.14 3.06 -9.02
CA ILE A 86 0.96 3.19 -7.82
C ILE A 86 2.16 2.25 -7.91
N LYS A 87 3.29 2.67 -7.36
CA LYS A 87 4.48 1.83 -7.24
C LYS A 87 5.09 1.92 -5.86
N PHE A 88 5.35 0.77 -5.26
CA PHE A 88 5.99 0.69 -3.94
C PHE A 88 7.50 0.56 -4.08
N PHE A 89 8.20 1.11 -3.09
CA PHE A 89 9.63 0.96 -2.87
C PHE A 89 9.83 0.68 -1.38
N PHE A 90 10.34 -0.50 -1.06
CA PHE A 90 10.59 -0.90 0.32
C PHE A 90 12.09 -0.87 0.62
N GLU A 91 12.43 -0.50 1.84
CA GLU A 91 13.75 -0.73 2.42
C GLU A 91 13.63 -1.03 3.91
N GLN A 92 14.62 -1.73 4.46
CA GLN A 92 14.74 -1.88 5.89
C GLN A 92 15.40 -0.63 6.50
N SER A 93 14.79 -0.08 7.55
CA SER A 93 15.37 0.95 8.41
C SER A 93 15.82 0.36 9.74
N ASP A 94 16.73 1.08 10.39
CA ASP A 94 17.19 0.90 11.77
C ASP A 94 16.23 1.47 12.83
N ALA A 95 15.27 2.31 12.44
CA ALA A 95 14.25 2.85 13.33
C ALA A 95 13.23 1.77 13.79
N PRO A 96 12.60 1.91 14.97
CA PRO A 96 11.66 0.91 15.46
C PRO A 96 10.35 0.86 14.65
N ALA A 97 9.83 2.02 14.25
CA ALA A 97 8.56 2.14 13.54
C ALA A 97 8.74 2.22 12.03
N ALA A 98 7.75 1.74 11.28
CA ALA A 98 7.70 1.93 9.84
C ALA A 98 7.31 3.37 9.49
N GLY A 99 7.97 3.93 8.47
CA GLY A 99 7.70 5.26 7.95
C GLY A 99 7.35 5.22 6.47
N ILE A 100 6.33 5.99 6.07
CA ILE A 100 5.80 5.98 4.71
C ILE A 100 5.79 7.41 4.15
N SER A 101 6.27 7.58 2.93
CA SER A 101 6.19 8.85 2.19
C SER A 101 5.60 8.64 0.81
N PHE A 102 4.88 9.64 0.32
CA PHE A 102 4.28 9.63 -1.01
C PHE A 102 5.06 10.53 -1.96
N HIS A 103 5.17 10.08 -3.20
CA HIS A 103 5.89 10.76 -4.26
C HIS A 103 4.94 11.04 -5.42
N VAL A 104 4.84 12.31 -5.80
CA VAL A 104 4.00 12.76 -6.92
C VAL A 104 4.81 13.77 -7.72
N ARG A 105 5.05 13.45 -9.00
CA ARG A 105 5.76 14.34 -9.94
C ARG A 105 7.13 14.81 -9.43
N GLY A 106 7.92 13.87 -8.91
CA GLY A 106 9.24 14.16 -8.35
C GLY A 106 9.23 14.81 -6.95
N GLY A 107 8.10 15.37 -6.53
CA GLY A 107 7.92 15.88 -5.17
C GLY A 107 7.69 14.76 -4.16
N THR A 108 8.14 14.95 -2.93
CA THR A 108 7.96 14.01 -1.80
C THR A 108 7.14 14.69 -0.71
N THR A 109 6.30 13.92 -0.01
CA THR A 109 5.62 14.38 1.21
C THR A 109 6.54 14.31 2.42
N GLU A 110 6.05 14.77 3.56
CA GLU A 110 6.62 14.38 4.86
C GLU A 110 6.48 12.86 5.13
N LEU A 111 6.98 12.45 6.29
CA LEU A 111 6.93 11.07 6.77
C LEU A 111 5.63 10.82 7.55
N PHE A 112 4.88 9.82 7.13
CA PHE A 112 3.69 9.32 7.82
C PHE A 112 3.98 8.00 8.55
N LEU A 113 3.23 7.75 9.62
CA LEU A 113 3.28 6.52 10.38
C LEU A 113 2.10 5.63 9.99
N ILE A 114 2.15 4.36 10.40
CA ILE A 114 1.11 3.37 10.06
C ILE A 114 -0.28 3.77 10.55
N ASP A 115 -0.37 4.46 11.67
CA ASP A 115 -1.62 4.90 12.29
C ASP A 115 -2.34 6.00 11.48
N ASN A 116 -1.59 6.92 10.85
CA ASN A 116 -2.16 8.10 10.18
C ASN A 116 -2.04 8.10 8.64
N VAL A 117 -1.21 7.23 8.06
CA VAL A 117 -0.94 7.23 6.60
C VAL A 117 -2.21 7.08 5.75
N ARG A 118 -3.19 6.32 6.24
CA ARG A 118 -4.43 6.02 5.49
C ARG A 118 -5.34 7.23 5.34
N GLU A 119 -5.25 8.19 6.25
CA GLU A 119 -6.01 9.45 6.20
C GLU A 119 -5.56 10.34 5.02
N GLN A 120 -4.33 10.16 4.57
CA GLN A 120 -3.73 10.95 3.50
C GLN A 120 -4.10 10.45 2.10
N VAL A 121 -4.61 9.22 1.96
CA VAL A 121 -4.83 8.54 0.67
C VAL A 121 -5.66 9.39 -0.29
N ALA A 122 -6.79 9.94 0.17
CA ALA A 122 -7.66 10.75 -0.68
C ALA A 122 -6.98 12.05 -1.16
N THR A 123 -6.27 12.73 -0.26
CA THR A 123 -5.55 13.97 -0.57
C THR A 123 -4.43 13.73 -1.58
N ILE A 124 -3.65 12.66 -1.41
CA ILE A 124 -2.56 12.31 -2.32
C ILE A 124 -3.09 11.84 -3.67
N ALA A 125 -4.15 11.03 -3.69
CA ALA A 125 -4.82 10.62 -4.93
C ALA A 125 -5.31 11.84 -5.73
N LYS A 126 -5.95 12.80 -5.06
CA LYS A 126 -6.37 14.06 -5.69
C LYS A 126 -5.18 14.85 -6.23
N ARG A 127 -4.08 14.92 -5.49
CA ARG A 127 -2.83 15.59 -5.93
C ARG A 127 -2.24 14.91 -7.17
N ALA A 128 -2.20 13.58 -7.22
CA ALA A 128 -1.70 12.84 -8.37
C ALA A 128 -2.61 12.94 -9.60
N ALA A 129 -3.94 13.01 -9.41
CA ALA A 129 -4.90 13.17 -10.49
C ALA A 129 -4.95 14.60 -11.07
N ASN A 130 -4.54 15.62 -10.30
CA ASN A 130 -4.61 17.00 -10.74
C ASN A 130 -3.56 17.29 -11.82
N THR A 131 -3.93 17.46 -13.08
CA THR A 131 -2.96 17.72 -14.16
C THR A 131 -2.35 19.12 -14.16
N ASN A 132 -2.78 20.01 -13.25
CA ASN A 132 -2.17 21.33 -13.14
C ASN A 132 -0.70 21.17 -12.73
N PRO A 133 0.25 21.73 -13.49
CA PRO A 133 1.65 21.71 -13.11
C PRO A 133 1.80 22.44 -11.77
N LEU A 134 2.31 21.75 -10.76
CA LEU A 134 2.75 22.39 -9.54
C LEU A 134 4.17 22.90 -9.82
N PHE A 135 4.26 24.21 -10.08
CA PHE A 135 5.46 25.03 -10.30
C PHE A 135 6.08 24.97 -11.70
N GLN A 136 5.98 26.11 -12.41
CA GLN A 136 7.13 26.71 -13.11
C GLN A 136 8.04 27.34 -12.05
#